data_AF-A0AAV4Q191-F1
#
_entry.id   AF-A0AAV4Q191-F1
#
_cell.length_a   1.000
_cell.length_b   1.000
_cell.length_c   1.000
_cell.angle_alpha   90.00
_cell.angle_beta   90.00
_cell.angle_gamma   90.00
#
_symmetry.space_group_name_H-M   'P 1'
#
loop_
_entity.id
_entity.type
_entity.pdbx_description
1 polymer ?
#
loop_
_entity_poly.entity_id
_entity_poly.type
_entity_poly.pdbx_seq_one_letter_code
_entity_poly.pdbx_strand_id
1 'polypeptide(L)'
;MHPALRYLSYHTWHTILESEETAIKFMQEVGLIPGENSPCPPCPVCGAETRVNKVSGRKLSFRYVCSTRRTAMCTGTLSALKNTIMEDCKMPFRDIMAILLSFVKKIQVTEVIASMMNWRAFRQEKTISNESVIDYYKTFRGIAEIIASHHSKQLGGPGKTIVLDDTFLTKRKYNRNSKTACVADTVFAIFCKDNQEGIFFKTDGKKKKDLWPLVKQYVHPETAIIRHYKSGQSSLITSGKWICRDMALKYYRRSRLGPIGKVNYGEQVWQFIQDVIAVYPGCLKQGISLLQIDEVLPDKFKICDLMPIEIERNEDSDVAELSDLEKTYMDDDDEDDDNDKEWLYSSSPNQNGNIGKKTFKRKRTKI
;
A
#
# COMPACT_ATOMS: atom_id res chain seq x y z
N MET A 1 9.01 -6.89 -19.19
CA MET A 1 7.89 -5.93 -19.08
C MET A 1 6.84 -6.30 -20.13
N HIS A 2 5.56 -6.33 -19.75
CA HIS A 2 4.46 -6.65 -20.68
C HIS A 2 4.30 -5.59 -21.78
N PRO A 3 4.01 -5.94 -23.05
CA PRO A 3 3.90 -4.97 -24.15
C PRO A 3 2.87 -3.85 -23.89
N ALA A 4 1.74 -4.19 -23.27
CA ALA A 4 0.70 -3.21 -22.93
C ALA A 4 1.17 -2.15 -21.91
N LEU A 5 2.20 -2.44 -21.12
CA LEU A 5 2.80 -1.45 -20.21
C LEU A 5 3.88 -0.61 -20.89
N ARG A 6 4.51 -1.10 -21.97
CA ARG A 6 5.57 -0.35 -22.67
C ARG A 6 5.06 0.93 -23.33
N TYR A 7 3.82 0.91 -23.80
CA TYR A 7 3.14 2.03 -24.44
C TYR A 7 1.88 2.38 -23.67
N LEU A 8 2.08 2.75 -22.42
CA LEU A 8 1.00 3.02 -21.50
C LEU A 8 0.28 4.32 -21.87
N SER A 9 -0.69 4.22 -22.77
CA SER A 9 -1.54 5.32 -23.21
C SER A 9 -2.93 5.21 -22.58
N TYR A 10 -3.72 6.28 -22.67
CA TYR A 10 -5.14 6.25 -22.32
C TYR A 10 -5.90 5.12 -23.06
N HIS A 11 -5.56 4.87 -24.33
CA HIS A 11 -6.17 3.81 -25.12
C HIS A 11 -5.82 2.42 -24.58
N THR A 12 -4.54 2.19 -24.25
CA THR A 12 -4.07 0.91 -23.68
C THR A 12 -4.76 0.61 -22.35
N TRP A 13 -5.08 1.65 -21.56
CA TRP A 13 -5.86 1.50 -20.34
C TRP A 13 -7.29 1.05 -20.57
N HIS A 14 -7.97 1.67 -21.54
CA HIS A 14 -9.33 1.28 -21.88
C HIS A 14 -9.41 -0.17 -22.33
N THR A 15 -8.41 -0.68 -23.07
CA THR A 15 -8.38 -2.09 -23.48
C THR A 15 -8.18 -3.05 -22.30
N ILE A 16 -7.20 -2.77 -21.41
CA ILE A 16 -6.96 -3.61 -20.21
C ILE A 16 -8.18 -3.60 -19.28
N LEU A 17 -8.85 -2.45 -19.16
CA LEU A 17 -9.99 -2.24 -18.27
C LEU A 17 -11.33 -2.30 -18.99
N GLU A 18 -11.37 -2.90 -20.19
CA GLU A 18 -12.58 -2.99 -20.99
C GLU A 18 -13.59 -3.92 -20.32
N SER A 19 -13.17 -5.15 -20.02
CA SER A 19 -13.99 -6.18 -19.41
C SER A 19 -13.27 -6.86 -18.22
N GLU A 20 -14.00 -7.70 -17.49
CA GLU A 20 -13.40 -8.50 -16.40
C GLU A 20 -12.46 -9.57 -16.98
N GLU A 21 -12.78 -10.13 -18.15
CA GLU A 21 -11.98 -11.14 -18.83
C GLU A 21 -10.65 -10.59 -19.33
N THR A 22 -10.64 -9.38 -19.91
CA THR A 22 -9.39 -8.75 -20.35
C THR A 22 -8.49 -8.41 -19.17
N ALA A 23 -9.07 -7.94 -18.07
CA ALA A 23 -8.34 -7.68 -16.83
C ALA A 23 -7.77 -8.98 -16.22
N ILE A 24 -8.55 -10.06 -16.16
CA ILE A 24 -8.08 -11.39 -15.70
C ILE A 24 -6.91 -11.87 -16.55
N LYS A 25 -7.05 -11.82 -17.88
CA LYS A 25 -6.01 -12.26 -18.82
C LYS A 25 -4.72 -11.48 -18.62
N PHE A 26 -4.82 -10.15 -18.57
CA PHE A 26 -3.66 -9.29 -18.30
C PHE A 26 -3.01 -9.62 -16.95
N MET A 27 -3.80 -9.76 -15.87
CA MET A 27 -3.28 -10.12 -14.55
C MET A 27 -2.55 -11.48 -14.55
N GLN A 28 -3.03 -12.46 -15.33
CA GLN A 28 -2.38 -13.75 -15.50
C GLN A 28 -1.07 -13.62 -16.26
N GLU A 29 -1.04 -12.83 -17.34
CA GLU A 29 0.15 -12.59 -18.16
C GLU A 29 1.26 -11.87 -17.38
N VAL A 30 0.90 -10.94 -16.49
CA VAL A 30 1.87 -10.25 -15.62
C VAL A 30 2.22 -11.03 -14.34
N GLY A 31 1.50 -12.11 -14.04
CA GLY A 31 1.77 -12.98 -12.88
C GLY A 31 1.16 -12.52 -11.55
N LEU A 32 0.21 -11.58 -11.56
CA LEU A 32 -0.52 -11.15 -10.34
C LEU A 32 -1.44 -12.25 -9.79
N ILE A 33 -1.97 -13.08 -10.68
CA ILE A 33 -2.83 -14.22 -10.36
C ILE A 33 -2.44 -15.41 -11.24
N PRO A 34 -2.66 -16.66 -10.80
CA PRO A 34 -2.33 -17.81 -11.62
C PRO A 34 -3.30 -18.00 -12.81
N GLY A 35 -2.76 -18.51 -13.90
CA GLY A 35 -3.53 -19.05 -15.03
C GLY A 35 -3.91 -20.51 -14.81
N GLU A 36 -4.78 -21.05 -15.67
CA GLU A 36 -5.15 -22.48 -15.64
C GLU A 36 -3.92 -23.40 -15.85
N ASN A 37 -2.93 -22.93 -16.61
CA ASN A 37 -1.70 -23.67 -16.93
C ASN A 37 -0.56 -23.40 -15.93
N SER A 38 -0.80 -22.62 -14.88
CA SER A 38 0.22 -22.37 -13.86
C SER A 38 0.50 -23.64 -13.03
N PRO A 39 1.74 -23.84 -12.53
CA PRO A 39 2.07 -24.99 -11.70
C PRO A 39 1.11 -25.13 -10.52
N CYS A 40 0.70 -26.36 -10.22
CA CYS A 40 -0.22 -26.64 -9.13
C CYS A 40 0.55 -26.70 -7.79
N PRO A 41 0.07 -26.04 -6.73
CA PRO A 41 0.72 -26.10 -5.41
C PRO A 41 0.55 -27.47 -4.75
N PRO A 42 1.40 -27.84 -3.78
CA PRO A 42 1.20 -29.04 -3.00
C PRO A 42 -0.08 -28.93 -2.15
N CYS A 43 -0.66 -30.09 -1.82
CA CYS A 43 -1.86 -30.17 -1.01
C CYS A 43 -1.58 -29.67 0.41
N PRO A 44 -2.37 -28.74 0.96
CA PRO A 44 -2.13 -28.18 2.30
C PRO A 44 -2.38 -29.18 3.45
N VAL A 45 -3.02 -30.32 3.17
CA VAL A 45 -3.36 -31.33 4.19
C VAL A 45 -2.36 -32.50 4.21
N CYS A 46 -1.95 -33.00 3.04
CA CYS A 46 -1.15 -34.23 2.93
C CYS A 46 0.15 -34.06 2.12
N GLY A 47 0.45 -32.86 1.62
CA GLY A 47 1.65 -32.59 0.82
C GLY A 47 1.64 -33.14 -0.61
N ALA A 48 0.74 -34.05 -0.97
CA ALA A 48 0.64 -34.62 -2.32
C ALA A 48 0.31 -33.55 -3.38
N GLU A 49 0.58 -33.86 -4.65
CA GLU A 49 0.26 -32.96 -5.77
C GLU A 49 -1.23 -32.58 -5.81
N THR A 50 -1.51 -31.37 -6.27
CA THR A 50 -2.89 -30.95 -6.59
C THR A 50 -3.10 -30.91 -8.10
N ARG A 51 -4.37 -30.94 -8.50
CA ARG A 51 -4.79 -30.75 -9.87
C ARG A 51 -5.82 -29.63 -9.96
N VAL A 52 -5.89 -28.99 -11.12
CA VAL A 52 -6.92 -27.99 -11.42
C VAL A 52 -8.29 -28.67 -11.49
N ASN A 53 -9.26 -28.09 -10.80
CA ASN A 53 -10.66 -28.48 -10.85
C ASN A 53 -11.49 -27.27 -11.25
N LYS A 54 -12.14 -27.33 -12.41
CA LYS A 54 -13.02 -26.27 -12.91
C LYS A 54 -14.27 -26.20 -12.04
N VAL A 55 -14.61 -25.00 -11.59
CA VAL A 55 -15.74 -24.71 -10.71
C VAL A 55 -16.40 -23.43 -11.18
N SER A 56 -17.66 -23.52 -11.61
CA SER A 56 -18.45 -22.34 -11.98
C SER A 56 -18.73 -21.44 -10.77
N GLY A 57 -18.89 -20.14 -11.02
CA GLY A 57 -19.21 -19.14 -9.99
C GLY A 57 -18.02 -18.68 -9.13
N ARG A 58 -16.81 -19.19 -9.37
CA ARG A 58 -15.55 -18.65 -8.82
C ARG A 58 -15.00 -17.60 -9.78
N LYS A 59 -14.29 -16.59 -9.27
CA LYS A 59 -13.69 -15.51 -10.09
C LYS A 59 -12.74 -16.02 -11.18
N LEU A 60 -11.89 -16.99 -10.85
CA LEU A 60 -11.02 -17.65 -11.82
C LEU A 60 -11.64 -18.90 -12.45
N SER A 61 -12.87 -19.26 -12.10
CA SER A 61 -13.54 -20.49 -12.56
C SER A 61 -12.80 -21.81 -12.26
N PHE A 62 -11.78 -21.82 -11.40
CA PHE A 62 -11.10 -23.04 -10.95
C PHE A 62 -10.59 -22.95 -9.51
N ARG A 63 -10.22 -24.12 -8.96
CA ARG A 63 -9.51 -24.29 -7.69
C ARG A 63 -8.53 -25.46 -7.79
N TYR A 64 -7.61 -25.56 -6.84
CA TYR A 64 -6.74 -26.72 -6.73
C TYR A 64 -7.36 -27.76 -5.79
N VAL A 65 -7.37 -29.02 -6.20
CA VAL A 65 -7.86 -30.15 -5.38
C VAL A 65 -6.79 -31.22 -5.29
N CYS A 66 -6.67 -31.85 -4.12
CA CYS A 66 -5.70 -32.92 -3.91
C CYS A 66 -5.89 -34.08 -4.91
N SER A 67 -4.79 -34.54 -5.51
CA SER A 67 -4.81 -35.65 -6.47
C SER A 67 -5.25 -36.96 -5.82
N THR A 68 -4.83 -37.19 -4.56
CA THR A 68 -5.13 -38.38 -3.74
C THR A 68 -6.49 -38.33 -3.04
N ARG A 69 -7.34 -37.34 -3.36
CA ARG A 69 -8.68 -37.18 -2.74
C ARG A 69 -9.54 -38.45 -2.78
N ARG A 70 -9.39 -39.28 -3.81
CA ARG A 70 -10.14 -40.54 -3.95
C ARG A 70 -9.42 -41.76 -3.36
N THR A 71 -8.09 -41.76 -3.35
CA THR A 71 -7.28 -42.90 -2.92
C THR A 71 -6.96 -42.86 -1.43
N ALA A 72 -6.64 -41.69 -0.89
CA ALA A 72 -6.31 -41.45 0.51
C ALA A 72 -7.41 -40.67 1.26
N MET A 73 -8.59 -40.51 0.66
CA MET A 73 -9.73 -39.73 1.22
C MET A 73 -9.36 -38.30 1.66
N CYS A 74 -8.32 -37.72 1.06
CA CYS A 74 -7.84 -36.39 1.42
C CYS A 74 -8.81 -35.29 0.95
N THR A 75 -9.25 -34.44 1.87
CA THR A 75 -10.20 -33.34 1.60
C THR A 75 -9.51 -32.03 1.22
N GLY A 76 -8.18 -32.03 1.05
CA GLY A 76 -7.40 -30.83 0.75
C GLY A 76 -7.86 -30.12 -0.52
N THR A 77 -8.20 -28.83 -0.36
CA THR A 77 -8.54 -27.92 -1.46
C THR A 77 -7.93 -26.55 -1.21
N LEU A 78 -7.52 -25.87 -2.27
CA LEU A 78 -6.92 -24.54 -2.20
C LEU A 78 -7.55 -23.59 -3.23
N SER A 79 -7.78 -22.34 -2.84
CA SER A 79 -8.16 -21.28 -3.77
C SER A 79 -6.98 -20.95 -4.69
N ALA A 80 -7.26 -20.69 -5.97
CA ALA A 80 -6.27 -20.18 -6.91
C ALA A 80 -5.73 -18.79 -6.51
N LEU A 81 -6.52 -18.02 -5.77
CA LEU A 81 -6.15 -16.68 -5.28
C LEU A 81 -5.48 -16.70 -3.90
N LYS A 82 -5.17 -17.89 -3.36
CA LYS A 82 -4.52 -17.97 -2.05
C LYS A 82 -3.15 -17.30 -2.13
N ASN A 83 -2.84 -16.45 -1.15
CA ASN A 83 -1.59 -15.71 -1.03
C ASN A 83 -1.31 -14.78 -2.23
N THR A 84 -2.35 -14.36 -2.95
CA THR A 84 -2.28 -13.22 -3.87
C THR A 84 -2.92 -12.00 -3.22
N ILE A 85 -2.70 -10.82 -3.79
CA ILE A 85 -3.38 -9.59 -3.33
C ILE A 85 -4.92 -9.66 -3.51
N MET A 86 -5.39 -10.66 -4.26
CA MET A 86 -6.81 -10.89 -4.58
C MET A 86 -7.45 -11.97 -3.70
N GLU A 87 -6.78 -12.41 -2.65
CA GLU A 87 -7.34 -13.39 -1.71
C GLU A 87 -8.66 -12.88 -1.11
N ASP A 88 -9.71 -13.72 -1.15
CA ASP A 88 -11.06 -13.41 -0.67
C ASP A 88 -11.72 -12.15 -1.29
N CYS A 89 -11.22 -11.71 -2.44
CA CYS A 89 -11.73 -10.53 -3.10
C CYS A 89 -13.15 -10.73 -3.69
N LYS A 90 -14.04 -9.78 -3.40
CA LYS A 90 -15.41 -9.71 -3.96
C LYS A 90 -15.55 -8.68 -5.09
N MET A 91 -14.62 -7.75 -5.20
CA MET A 91 -14.61 -6.70 -6.22
C MET A 91 -14.14 -7.26 -7.57
N PRO A 92 -14.68 -6.80 -8.72
CA PRO A 92 -14.12 -7.12 -10.03
C PRO A 92 -12.62 -6.81 -10.12
N PHE A 93 -11.87 -7.70 -10.75
CA PHE A 93 -10.42 -7.56 -10.94
C PHE A 93 -10.07 -6.33 -11.75
N ARG A 94 -10.91 -6.02 -12.74
CA ARG A 94 -10.82 -4.78 -13.51
C ARG A 94 -10.79 -3.54 -12.63
N ASP A 95 -11.64 -3.49 -11.61
CA ASP A 95 -11.72 -2.32 -10.73
C ASP A 95 -10.49 -2.22 -9.82
N ILE A 96 -9.96 -3.36 -9.35
CA ILE A 96 -8.76 -3.39 -8.52
C ILE A 96 -7.54 -2.95 -9.32
N MET A 97 -7.46 -3.32 -10.60
CA MET A 97 -6.46 -2.74 -11.50
C MET A 97 -6.62 -1.24 -11.59
N ALA A 98 -7.82 -0.72 -11.83
CA ALA A 98 -8.03 0.72 -11.88
C ALA A 98 -7.50 1.43 -10.62
N ILE A 99 -7.80 0.89 -9.43
CA ILE A 99 -7.31 1.43 -8.15
C ILE A 99 -5.76 1.32 -8.04
N LEU A 100 -5.17 0.19 -8.44
CA LEU A 100 -3.71 0.00 -8.45
C LEU A 100 -3.01 1.04 -9.32
N LEU A 101 -3.58 1.29 -10.51
CA LEU A 101 -3.03 2.24 -11.46
C LEU A 101 -3.13 3.67 -10.94
N SER A 102 -4.27 4.03 -10.38
CA SER A 102 -4.45 5.33 -9.72
C SER A 102 -3.48 5.51 -8.54
N PHE A 103 -3.20 4.45 -7.78
CA PHE A 103 -2.24 4.48 -6.69
C PHE A 103 -0.82 4.79 -7.18
N VAL A 104 -0.38 4.14 -8.27
CA VAL A 104 0.94 4.39 -8.90
C VAL A 104 1.01 5.81 -9.47
N LYS A 105 -0.06 6.27 -10.12
CA LYS A 105 -0.19 7.65 -10.61
C LYS A 105 -0.33 8.72 -9.53
N LYS A 106 -0.31 8.32 -8.25
CA LYS A 106 -0.44 9.20 -7.08
C LYS A 106 -1.78 9.96 -7.01
N ILE A 107 -2.82 9.47 -7.69
CA ILE A 107 -4.16 10.05 -7.63
C ILE A 107 -4.70 9.93 -6.20
N GLN A 108 -5.34 10.99 -5.71
CA GLN A 108 -5.91 11.01 -4.37
C GLN A 108 -7.05 10.00 -4.25
N VAL A 109 -7.17 9.32 -3.09
CA VAL A 109 -8.19 8.28 -2.91
C VAL A 109 -9.62 8.82 -3.07
N THR A 110 -9.85 10.08 -2.70
CA THR A 110 -11.13 10.79 -2.86
C THR A 110 -11.51 10.95 -4.33
N GLU A 111 -10.55 11.34 -5.18
CA GLU A 111 -10.72 11.48 -6.62
C GLU A 111 -10.94 10.11 -7.29
N VAL A 112 -10.24 9.07 -6.85
CA VAL A 112 -10.46 7.70 -7.34
C VAL A 112 -11.86 7.22 -7.01
N ILE A 113 -12.34 7.46 -5.78
CA ILE A 113 -13.71 7.11 -5.38
C ILE A 113 -14.72 7.79 -6.32
N ALA A 114 -14.59 9.10 -6.53
CA ALA A 114 -15.48 9.84 -7.42
C ALA A 114 -15.44 9.30 -8.86
N SER A 115 -14.24 9.08 -9.39
CA SER A 115 -14.03 8.54 -10.74
C SER A 115 -14.61 7.13 -10.91
N MET A 116 -14.42 6.26 -9.92
CA MET A 116 -14.98 4.90 -9.89
C MET A 116 -16.50 4.88 -9.84
N MET A 117 -17.11 5.79 -9.06
CA MET A 117 -18.57 5.92 -8.99
C MET A 117 -19.14 6.35 -10.34
N ASN A 118 -18.54 7.35 -10.99
CA ASN A 118 -18.98 7.84 -12.30
C ASN A 118 -18.81 6.76 -13.39
N TRP A 119 -17.65 6.09 -13.41
CA TRP A 119 -17.36 5.05 -14.40
C TRP A 119 -18.31 3.85 -14.31
N ARG A 120 -18.63 3.41 -13.08
CA ARG A 120 -19.61 2.34 -12.87
C ARG A 120 -21.04 2.77 -13.15
N ALA A 121 -21.42 4.01 -12.82
CA ALA A 121 -22.72 4.54 -13.17
C ALA A 121 -22.93 4.57 -14.69
N PHE A 122 -21.92 5.00 -15.45
CA PHE A 122 -21.93 4.96 -16.92
C PHE A 122 -22.12 3.53 -17.46
N ARG A 123 -21.51 2.54 -16.82
CA ARG A 123 -21.65 1.11 -17.17
C ARG A 123 -22.90 0.43 -16.59
N GLN A 124 -23.76 1.17 -15.89
CA GLN A 124 -24.94 0.63 -15.20
C GLN A 124 -24.60 -0.50 -14.21
N GLU A 125 -23.40 -0.45 -13.63
CA GLU A 125 -22.93 -1.41 -12.64
C GLU A 125 -23.26 -0.93 -11.22
N LYS A 126 -23.34 -1.88 -10.28
CA LYS A 126 -23.54 -1.57 -8.85
C LYS A 126 -22.44 -0.63 -8.35
N THR A 127 -22.71 0.25 -7.40
CA THR A 127 -21.66 1.06 -6.78
C THR A 127 -20.67 0.22 -5.96
N ILE A 128 -19.44 0.70 -5.86
CA ILE A 128 -18.42 0.16 -4.95
C ILE A 128 -18.52 0.91 -3.62
N SER A 129 -18.24 0.23 -2.51
CA SER A 129 -18.13 0.87 -1.20
C SER A 129 -16.83 1.67 -1.12
N ASN A 130 -16.91 2.90 -0.60
CA ASN A 130 -15.75 3.78 -0.40
C ASN A 130 -14.68 3.08 0.46
N GLU A 131 -15.11 2.33 1.47
CA GLU A 131 -14.25 1.54 2.36
C GLU A 131 -13.43 0.53 1.56
N SER A 132 -14.01 -0.09 0.53
CA SER A 132 -13.28 -1.06 -0.30
C SER A 132 -12.14 -0.40 -1.08
N VAL A 133 -12.35 0.79 -1.65
CA VAL A 133 -11.30 1.55 -2.36
C VAL A 133 -10.21 1.99 -1.39
N ILE A 134 -10.60 2.51 -0.24
CA ILE A 134 -9.70 2.93 0.84
C ILE A 134 -8.85 1.75 1.31
N ASP A 135 -9.46 0.57 1.48
CA ASP A 135 -8.75 -0.62 1.95
C ASP A 135 -7.73 -1.12 0.92
N TYR A 136 -8.01 -1.07 -0.39
CA TYR A 136 -6.99 -1.33 -1.40
C TYR A 136 -5.83 -0.33 -1.36
N TYR A 137 -6.13 0.97 -1.19
CA TYR A 137 -5.10 1.98 -0.99
C TYR A 137 -4.24 1.70 0.25
N LYS A 138 -4.84 1.23 1.36
CA LYS A 138 -4.10 0.82 2.56
C LYS A 138 -3.23 -0.41 2.27
N THR A 139 -3.75 -1.40 1.56
CA THR A 139 -3.00 -2.59 1.15
C THR A 139 -1.79 -2.23 0.30
N PHE A 140 -1.96 -1.37 -0.71
CA PHE A 140 -0.86 -0.89 -1.55
C PHE A 140 0.20 -0.10 -0.77
N ARG A 141 -0.22 0.72 0.20
CA ARG A 141 0.72 1.36 1.14
C ARG A 141 1.49 0.34 1.98
N GLY A 142 0.82 -0.71 2.46
CA GLY A 142 1.48 -1.79 3.20
C GLY A 142 2.51 -2.55 2.36
N ILE A 143 2.25 -2.74 1.06
CA ILE A 143 3.22 -3.33 0.13
C ILE A 143 4.43 -2.41 -0.02
N ALA A 144 4.21 -1.11 -0.23
CA ALA A 144 5.29 -0.13 -0.29
C ALA A 144 6.13 -0.11 1.00
N GLU A 145 5.50 -0.23 2.17
CA GLU A 145 6.16 -0.32 3.48
C GLU A 145 7.06 -1.57 3.58
N ILE A 146 6.54 -2.74 3.17
CA ILE A 146 7.32 -3.98 3.13
C ILE A 146 8.53 -3.82 2.23
N ILE A 147 8.33 -3.37 0.99
CA ILE A 147 9.43 -3.23 0.02
C ILE A 147 10.47 -2.23 0.51
N ALA A 148 10.03 -1.09 1.06
CA ALA A 148 10.91 -0.09 1.66
C ALA A 148 11.75 -0.67 2.82
N SER A 149 11.19 -1.57 3.63
CA SER A 149 11.91 -2.20 4.74
C SER A 149 13.07 -3.10 4.31
N HIS A 150 13.05 -3.60 3.07
CA HIS A 150 14.11 -4.47 2.52
C HIS A 150 15.24 -3.68 1.85
N HIS A 151 15.21 -2.35 1.88
CA HIS A 151 16.35 -1.55 1.43
C HIS A 151 17.43 -1.50 2.52
N SER A 152 18.41 -2.39 2.44
CA SER A 152 19.57 -2.38 3.32
C SER A 152 20.61 -1.36 2.83
N LYS A 153 20.65 -0.20 3.47
CA LYS A 153 21.73 0.80 3.29
C LYS A 153 22.09 1.38 4.64
N GLN A 154 23.35 1.74 4.85
CA GLN A 154 23.71 2.55 5.99
C GLN A 154 23.23 4.00 5.74
N LEU A 155 22.46 4.56 6.67
CA LEU A 155 21.90 5.90 6.61
C LEU A 155 22.78 6.89 7.39
N GLY A 156 22.78 8.15 6.97
CA GLY A 156 23.54 9.22 7.64
C GLY A 156 24.95 9.38 7.08
N GLY A 157 25.86 9.89 7.90
CA GLY A 157 27.23 10.24 7.50
C GLY A 157 27.67 11.61 8.06
N PRO A 158 28.92 12.02 7.80
CA PRO A 158 29.43 13.32 8.22
C PRO A 158 28.48 14.47 7.87
N GLY A 159 28.16 15.29 8.87
CA GLY A 159 27.27 16.45 8.70
C GLY A 159 25.78 16.13 8.51
N LYS A 160 25.37 14.85 8.56
CA LYS A 160 23.97 14.47 8.35
C LYS A 160 23.19 14.31 9.65
N THR A 161 21.89 14.51 9.52
CA THR A 161 20.90 14.35 10.59
C THR A 161 20.06 13.10 10.37
N ILE A 162 20.07 12.22 11.37
CA ILE A 162 19.19 11.06 11.45
C ILE A 162 18.05 11.34 12.43
N VAL A 163 16.86 10.94 12.03
CA VAL A 163 15.64 10.97 12.81
C VAL A 163 15.24 9.52 13.11
N LEU A 164 15.05 9.23 14.39
CA LEU A 164 14.51 7.98 14.90
C LEU A 164 13.06 8.21 15.30
N ASP A 165 12.15 7.38 14.79
CA ASP A 165 10.73 7.43 15.10
C ASP A 165 10.20 6.02 15.42
N ASP A 166 9.28 5.93 16.38
CA ASP A 166 8.74 4.66 16.86
C ASP A 166 7.21 4.72 17.04
N THR A 167 6.49 3.94 16.23
CA THR A 167 5.01 3.94 16.23
C THR A 167 4.43 2.58 16.60
N PHE A 168 3.23 2.59 17.18
CA PHE A 168 2.50 1.36 17.48
C PHE A 168 1.56 0.99 16.32
N LEU A 169 1.77 -0.19 15.77
CA LEU A 169 0.77 -0.89 14.99
C LEU A 169 -0.16 -1.64 15.95
N THR A 170 -1.21 -0.97 16.42
CA THR A 170 -2.31 -1.69 17.06
C THR A 170 -3.11 -2.44 16.00
N LYS A 171 -3.00 -3.78 15.99
CA LYS A 171 -3.94 -4.63 15.26
C LYS A 171 -5.26 -4.68 16.03
N ARG A 172 -6.34 -4.23 15.42
CA ARG A 172 -7.69 -4.49 15.93
C ARG A 172 -8.07 -5.90 15.52
N LYS A 173 -8.08 -6.84 16.47
CA LYS A 173 -8.55 -8.22 16.26
C LYS A 173 -10.08 -8.18 16.13
N TYR A 174 -10.62 -8.26 14.92
CA TYR A 174 -12.07 -8.43 14.75
C TYR A 174 -12.45 -9.92 14.73
N ASN A 175 -13.53 -10.23 15.47
CA ASN A 175 -14.34 -11.46 15.53
C ASN A 175 -13.87 -12.65 16.40
N ARG A 176 -14.02 -12.54 17.73
CA ARG A 176 -14.80 -13.46 18.62
C ARG A 176 -14.61 -13.09 20.09
N ASN A 177 -15.71 -12.74 20.77
CA ASN A 177 -16.05 -12.77 22.21
C ASN A 177 -14.99 -13.07 23.29
N SER A 178 -13.75 -12.57 23.20
CA SER A 178 -12.78 -12.69 24.28
C SER A 178 -12.17 -11.32 24.57
N LYS A 179 -12.35 -10.86 25.81
CA LYS A 179 -11.56 -9.76 26.39
C LYS A 179 -10.10 -10.21 26.46
N THR A 180 -9.29 -9.99 25.42
CA THR A 180 -7.88 -10.41 25.46
C THR A 180 -6.99 -9.55 24.58
N ALA A 181 -6.03 -8.89 25.25
CA ALA A 181 -4.79 -8.28 24.77
C ALA A 181 -4.77 -7.71 23.34
N CYS A 182 -4.79 -6.38 23.23
CA CYS A 182 -4.23 -5.69 22.07
C CYS A 182 -2.73 -6.01 22.01
N VAL A 183 -2.32 -6.87 21.08
CA VAL A 183 -0.90 -6.99 20.71
C VAL A 183 -0.57 -5.75 19.88
N ALA A 184 0.23 -4.85 20.45
CA ALA A 184 0.76 -3.71 19.74
C ALA A 184 2.12 -4.13 19.17
N ASP A 185 2.18 -4.38 17.85
CA ASP A 185 3.45 -4.50 17.15
C ASP A 185 4.10 -3.10 17.13
N THR A 186 5.39 -2.97 17.39
CA THR A 186 6.10 -1.68 17.27
C THR A 186 6.79 -1.60 15.91
N VAL A 187 6.65 -0.48 15.21
CA VAL A 187 7.44 -0.18 14.01
C VAL A 187 8.43 0.91 14.36
N PHE A 188 9.70 0.64 14.11
CA PHE A 188 10.80 1.56 14.29
C PHE A 188 11.31 2.04 12.93
N ALA A 189 11.43 3.35 12.77
CA ALA A 189 11.92 3.97 11.55
C ALA A 189 13.22 4.72 11.85
N ILE A 190 14.20 4.56 10.95
CA ILE A 190 15.43 5.34 10.90
C ILE A 190 15.37 6.14 9.60
N PHE A 191 15.45 7.46 9.67
CA PHE A 191 15.30 8.34 8.51
C PHE A 191 16.41 9.40 8.48
N CYS A 192 17.08 9.58 7.34
CA CYS A 192 18.04 10.66 7.13
C CYS A 192 17.33 11.87 6.54
N LYS A 193 17.31 13.00 7.25
CA LYS A 193 16.61 14.23 6.81
C LYS A 193 17.20 14.78 5.51
N ASP A 194 18.52 14.77 5.40
CA ASP A 194 19.25 15.42 4.31
C ASP A 194 19.08 14.66 2.98
N ASN A 195 19.17 13.33 3.04
CA ASN A 195 18.98 12.47 1.87
C ASN A 195 17.51 12.10 1.63
N GLN A 196 16.66 12.34 2.62
CA GLN A 196 15.29 11.86 2.68
C GLN A 196 15.17 10.34 2.40
N GLU A 197 16.09 9.56 2.97
CA GLU A 197 16.16 8.10 2.88
C GLU A 197 15.74 7.48 4.22
N GLY A 198 15.01 6.36 4.21
CA GLY A 198 14.56 5.72 5.45
C GLY A 198 14.51 4.20 5.39
N ILE A 199 14.67 3.57 6.56
CA ILE A 199 14.55 2.12 6.77
C ILE A 199 13.59 1.88 7.94
N PHE A 200 12.78 0.83 7.81
CA PHE A 200 11.68 0.52 8.72
C PHE A 200 11.81 -0.91 9.22
N PHE A 201 11.57 -1.11 10.51
CA PHE A 201 11.70 -2.41 11.17
C PHE A 201 10.46 -2.71 11.99
N LYS A 202 10.00 -3.96 11.94
CA LYS A 202 9.08 -4.46 12.96
C LYS A 202 9.90 -4.89 14.18
N THR A 203 9.54 -4.39 15.35
CA THR A 203 10.23 -4.63 16.62
C THR A 203 9.26 -5.11 17.69
N ASP A 204 9.76 -5.92 18.63
CA ASP A 204 8.96 -6.48 19.73
C ASP A 204 8.78 -5.50 20.90
N GLY A 205 9.42 -4.32 20.83
CA GLY A 205 9.33 -3.31 21.87
C GLY A 205 10.02 -2.00 21.50
N LYS A 206 9.83 -1.00 22.36
CA LYS A 206 10.41 0.35 22.25
C LYS A 206 11.65 0.54 23.11
N LYS A 207 12.14 -0.53 23.75
CA LYS A 207 13.27 -0.39 24.68
C LYS A 207 14.55 -0.24 23.88
N LYS A 208 15.54 0.44 24.45
CA LYS A 208 16.89 0.56 23.86
C LYS A 208 17.44 -0.77 23.38
N LYS A 209 17.26 -1.84 24.18
CA LYS A 209 17.74 -3.18 23.83
C LYS A 209 17.15 -3.71 22.50
N ASP A 210 15.94 -3.28 22.16
CA ASP A 210 15.23 -3.71 20.95
C ASP A 210 15.58 -2.81 19.74
N LEU A 211 15.78 -1.50 19.97
CA LEU A 211 16.00 -0.52 18.90
C LEU A 211 17.48 -0.22 18.58
N TRP A 212 18.35 -0.25 19.59
CA TRP A 212 19.75 0.18 19.45
C TRP A 212 20.62 -0.72 18.58
N PRO A 213 20.41 -2.06 18.55
CA PRO A 213 21.09 -2.90 17.56
C PRO A 213 20.82 -2.41 16.12
N LEU A 214 19.61 -1.96 15.84
CA LEU A 214 19.21 -1.41 14.54
C LEU A 214 19.93 -0.10 14.24
N VAL A 215 19.96 0.81 15.21
CA VAL A 215 20.69 2.09 15.05
C VAL A 215 22.18 1.83 14.78
N LYS A 216 22.83 0.95 15.54
CA LYS A 216 24.25 0.63 15.33
C LYS A 216 24.53 0.01 13.96
N GLN A 217 23.63 -0.85 13.50
CA GLN A 217 23.81 -1.54 12.23
C GLN A 217 23.55 -0.64 11.03
N TYR A 218 22.54 0.24 11.13
CA TYR A 218 22.03 0.98 9.97
C TYR A 218 22.32 2.47 9.99
N VAL A 219 22.87 3.05 11.06
CA VAL A 219 23.33 4.45 11.09
C VAL A 219 24.84 4.52 10.90
N HIS A 220 25.30 5.47 10.09
CA HIS A 220 26.71 5.73 9.87
C HIS A 220 27.36 6.26 11.16
N PRO A 221 28.52 5.73 11.60
CA PRO A 221 29.14 6.11 12.87
C PRO A 221 29.47 7.61 12.97
N GLU A 222 29.76 8.25 11.83
CA GLU A 222 30.09 9.69 11.76
C GLU A 222 28.85 10.61 11.63
N THR A 223 27.64 10.09 11.87
CA THR A 223 26.42 10.90 11.84
C THR A 223 26.46 11.96 12.93
N ALA A 224 26.32 13.23 12.54
CA ALA A 224 26.50 14.37 13.44
C ALA A 224 25.35 14.52 14.45
N ILE A 225 24.11 14.26 14.03
CA ILE A 225 22.92 14.50 14.86
C ILE A 225 21.97 13.32 14.75
N ILE A 226 21.56 12.77 15.90
CA ILE A 226 20.49 11.77 16.00
C ILE A 226 19.35 12.38 16.83
N ARG A 227 18.22 12.69 16.20
CA ARG A 227 17.00 13.18 16.87
C ARG A 227 16.05 12.01 17.11
N HIS A 228 15.48 11.90 18.30
CA HIS A 228 14.48 10.88 18.63
C HIS A 228 13.14 11.55 18.94
N TYR A 229 12.13 11.32 18.10
CA TYR A 229 10.78 11.80 18.39
C TYR A 229 10.08 10.79 19.31
N LYS A 230 9.90 11.13 20.59
CA LYS A 230 9.07 10.31 21.48
C LYS A 230 7.60 10.65 21.22
N SER A 231 6.83 9.66 20.78
CA SER A 231 5.37 9.70 20.81
C SER A 231 4.87 9.64 22.27
N GLY A 232 4.95 10.75 23.01
CA GLY A 232 4.60 10.80 24.44
C GLY A 232 4.25 12.16 25.05
N GLN A 233 4.41 13.28 24.34
CA GLN A 233 3.99 14.60 24.82
C GLN A 233 3.27 15.37 23.72
N SER A 234 2.04 14.98 23.44
CA SER A 234 1.00 15.82 22.85
C SER A 234 -0.28 14.99 22.80
N SER A 235 -1.40 15.59 23.14
CA SER A 235 -2.76 15.05 23.10
C SER A 235 -3.26 14.66 21.68
N LEU A 236 -2.35 14.44 20.72
CA LEU A 236 -2.61 14.08 19.33
C LEU A 236 -2.20 12.62 19.05
N ILE A 237 -2.82 11.67 19.76
CA ILE A 237 -2.54 10.22 19.61
C ILE A 237 -3.06 9.64 18.28
N THR A 238 -3.65 10.46 17.40
CA THR A 238 -4.13 10.04 16.07
C THR A 238 -3.13 10.25 14.93
N SER A 239 -2.04 11.01 15.10
CA SER A 239 -1.12 11.41 14.02
C SER A 239 0.11 10.51 13.85
N GLY A 240 0.65 9.90 14.91
CA GLY A 240 1.88 9.08 14.84
C GLY A 240 1.78 7.80 14.00
N LYS A 241 0.56 7.30 13.72
CA LYS A 241 0.35 6.17 12.78
C LYS A 241 0.52 6.55 11.31
N TRP A 242 0.42 7.84 11.00
CA TRP A 242 0.47 8.34 9.63
C TRP A 242 1.90 8.66 9.20
N ILE A 243 2.74 9.14 10.13
CA ILE A 243 4.10 9.61 9.82
C ILE A 243 4.97 8.47 9.28
N CYS A 244 5.15 7.36 10.01
CA CYS A 244 6.01 6.28 9.51
C CYS A 244 5.51 5.66 8.20
N ARG A 245 4.18 5.53 8.02
CA ARG A 245 3.59 4.95 6.80
C ARG A 245 3.68 5.88 5.60
N ASP A 246 3.47 7.17 5.82
CA ASP A 246 3.63 8.19 4.80
C ASP A 246 5.09 8.33 4.41
N MET A 247 6.02 8.29 5.38
CA MET A 247 7.45 8.25 5.14
C MET A 247 7.87 7.02 4.33
N ALA A 248 7.37 5.83 4.66
CA ALA A 248 7.67 4.62 3.91
C ALA A 248 7.15 4.69 2.47
N LEU A 249 5.95 5.23 2.26
CA LEU A 249 5.40 5.45 0.92
C LEU A 249 6.20 6.48 0.13
N LYS A 250 6.58 7.61 0.76
CA LYS A 250 7.40 8.65 0.14
C LYS A 250 8.77 8.10 -0.24
N TYR A 251 9.42 7.37 0.67
CA TYR A 251 10.68 6.70 0.41
C TYR A 251 10.54 5.70 -0.75
N TYR A 252 9.56 4.78 -0.69
CA TYR A 252 9.27 3.83 -1.76
C TYR A 252 9.10 4.53 -3.11
N ARG A 253 8.28 5.60 -3.17
CA ARG A 253 8.08 6.36 -4.40
C ARG A 253 9.36 7.00 -4.91
N ARG A 254 10.22 7.51 -4.04
CA ARG A 254 11.50 8.14 -4.44
C ARG A 254 12.54 7.13 -4.87
N SER A 255 12.76 6.08 -4.08
CA SER A 255 13.84 5.11 -4.28
C SER A 255 13.50 4.05 -5.33
N ARG A 256 12.22 3.64 -5.40
CA ARG A 256 11.78 2.54 -6.25
C ARG A 256 11.16 3.01 -7.55
N LEU A 257 10.23 3.97 -7.49
CA LEU A 257 9.52 4.47 -8.67
C LEU A 257 10.18 5.70 -9.29
N GLY A 258 10.84 6.52 -8.47
CA GLY A 258 11.48 7.77 -8.88
C GLY A 258 12.55 7.61 -9.96
N PRO A 259 13.47 6.63 -9.88
CA PRO A 259 14.53 6.47 -10.87
C PRO A 259 14.02 6.10 -12.27
N ILE A 260 12.80 5.56 -12.37
CA ILE A 260 12.15 5.21 -13.64
C ILE A 260 11.71 6.49 -14.40
N GLY A 261 11.59 7.61 -13.69
CA GLY A 261 11.22 8.91 -14.25
C GLY A 261 9.72 9.09 -14.44
N LYS A 262 9.25 10.35 -14.36
CA LYS A 262 7.82 10.72 -14.46
C LYS A 262 7.19 10.37 -15.82
N VAL A 263 7.99 10.29 -16.88
CA VAL A 263 7.51 10.08 -18.26
C VAL A 263 7.15 8.62 -18.55
N ASN A 264 7.68 7.67 -17.78
CA ASN A 264 7.52 6.23 -18.03
C ASN A 264 6.61 5.55 -16.99
N TYR A 265 5.34 5.99 -16.96
CA TYR A 265 4.32 5.43 -16.06
C TYR A 265 4.12 3.93 -16.23
N GLY A 266 4.30 3.42 -17.44
CA GLY A 266 4.15 2.00 -17.75
C GLY A 266 5.15 1.13 -17.01
N GLU A 267 6.40 1.58 -16.97
CA GLU A 267 7.46 0.92 -16.23
C GLU A 267 7.30 1.09 -14.71
N GLN A 268 6.80 2.23 -14.23
CA GLN A 268 6.44 2.38 -12.81
C GLN A 268 5.34 1.41 -12.38
N VAL A 269 4.30 1.25 -13.21
CA VAL A 269 3.22 0.28 -12.97
C VAL A 269 3.78 -1.14 -12.99
N TRP A 270 4.63 -1.47 -13.97
CA TRP A 270 5.29 -2.76 -14.03
C TRP A 270 6.11 -3.03 -12.76
N GLN A 271 6.90 -2.06 -12.31
CA GLN A 271 7.69 -2.18 -11.08
C GLN A 271 6.81 -2.40 -9.85
N PHE A 272 5.73 -1.64 -9.71
CA PHE A 272 4.78 -1.83 -8.61
C PHE A 272 4.10 -3.20 -8.67
N ILE A 273 3.76 -3.71 -9.86
CA ILE A 273 3.23 -5.07 -10.04
C ILE A 273 4.25 -6.12 -9.57
N GLN A 274 5.53 -5.98 -9.93
CA GLN A 274 6.57 -6.91 -9.47
C GLN A 274 6.71 -6.88 -7.95
N ASP A 275 6.62 -5.68 -7.35
CA ASP A 275 6.68 -5.51 -5.90
C ASP A 275 5.44 -6.12 -5.21
N VAL A 276 4.24 -6.01 -5.81
CA VAL A 276 3.03 -6.72 -5.34
C VAL A 276 3.23 -8.23 -5.38
N ILE A 277 3.80 -8.76 -6.47
CA ILE A 277 4.08 -10.20 -6.63
C ILE A 277 5.12 -10.67 -5.61
N ALA A 278 6.14 -9.86 -5.32
CA ALA A 278 7.14 -10.20 -4.31
C ALA A 278 6.50 -10.38 -2.90
N VAL A 279 5.55 -9.51 -2.54
CA VAL A 279 4.83 -9.57 -1.26
C VAL A 279 3.74 -10.66 -1.28
N TYR A 280 3.04 -10.84 -2.40
CA TYR A 280 1.93 -11.78 -2.55
C TYR A 280 2.13 -12.68 -3.78
N PRO A 281 3.07 -13.65 -3.73
CA PRO A 281 3.47 -14.43 -4.90
C PRO A 281 2.52 -15.58 -5.26
N GLY A 282 1.40 -15.71 -4.55
CA GLY A 282 0.47 -16.82 -4.70
C GLY A 282 0.88 -18.07 -3.92
N CYS A 283 0.15 -19.15 -4.16
CA CYS A 283 0.20 -20.40 -3.39
C CYS A 283 1.50 -21.21 -3.49
N LEU A 284 2.40 -20.87 -4.41
CA LEU A 284 3.63 -21.63 -4.68
C LEU A 284 4.85 -21.15 -3.90
N LYS A 285 4.82 -19.92 -3.38
CA LYS A 285 5.98 -19.28 -2.76
C LYS A 285 5.55 -18.54 -1.51
N GLN A 286 6.48 -18.38 -0.57
CA GLN A 286 6.31 -17.48 0.55
C GLN A 286 6.63 -16.05 0.08
N GLY A 287 5.74 -15.11 0.38
CA GLY A 287 5.96 -13.70 0.08
C GLY A 287 6.92 -13.06 1.07
N ILE A 288 7.53 -11.95 0.67
CA ILE A 288 8.31 -11.14 1.61
C ILE A 288 7.38 -10.45 2.62
N SER A 289 7.80 -10.41 3.88
CA SER A 289 7.11 -9.70 4.95
C SER A 289 7.95 -8.51 5.41
N LEU A 290 7.40 -7.64 6.27
CA LEU A 290 8.22 -6.61 6.95
C LEU A 290 9.45 -7.27 7.58
N LEU A 291 10.61 -6.65 7.40
CA LEU A 291 11.86 -7.15 7.97
C LEU A 291 11.72 -7.23 9.50
N GLN A 292 11.80 -8.45 10.02
CA GLN A 292 11.97 -8.73 11.45
C GLN A 292 13.46 -9.01 11.66
N ILE A 293 14.06 -8.43 12.70
CA ILE A 293 15.46 -8.68 13.03
C ILE A 293 15.51 -9.51 14.29
N ASP A 294 16.21 -10.64 14.21
CA ASP A 294 16.44 -11.54 15.34
C ASP A 294 17.40 -10.88 16.35
N GLU A 295 17.12 -11.06 17.65
CA GLU A 295 17.86 -10.45 18.75
C GLU A 295 19.37 -10.70 18.66
N VAL A 296 20.18 -9.63 18.58
CA VAL A 296 21.63 -9.69 18.83
C VAL A 296 21.97 -8.78 20.02
N LEU A 297 22.35 -9.39 21.14
CA LEU A 297 22.91 -8.75 22.34
C LEU A 297 24.39 -9.16 22.49
N PRO A 298 25.27 -8.27 23.00
CA PRO A 298 25.37 -8.11 24.46
C PRO A 298 25.40 -6.66 24.98
N ASP A 299 24.58 -6.47 26.02
CA ASP A 299 24.72 -5.78 27.31
C ASP A 299 25.47 -4.44 27.57
N LYS A 300 24.77 -3.65 28.40
CA LYS A 300 25.21 -2.62 29.39
C LYS A 300 25.72 -1.26 28.90
N PHE A 301 24.82 -0.39 28.41
CA PHE A 301 24.98 1.07 28.53
C PHE A 301 23.60 1.75 28.65
N LYS A 302 23.40 2.68 29.59
CA LYS A 302 22.15 3.48 29.66
C LYS A 302 22.11 4.49 28.49
N ILE A 303 20.92 4.95 28.09
CA ILE A 303 20.76 5.93 26.98
C ILE A 303 21.36 7.29 27.35
N CYS A 304 21.23 7.67 28.63
CA CYS A 304 21.64 8.97 29.15
C CYS A 304 23.16 9.18 29.10
N ASP A 305 23.93 8.09 29.13
CA ASP A 305 25.39 8.14 29.27
C ASP A 305 26.11 8.39 27.93
N LEU A 306 25.38 8.43 26.82
CA LEU A 306 25.94 8.46 25.46
C LEU A 306 25.27 9.49 24.53
N MET A 307 24.35 10.32 25.03
CA MET A 307 23.82 11.43 24.23
C MET A 307 24.81 12.60 24.30
N PRO A 308 25.22 13.20 23.17
CA PRO A 308 25.74 14.56 23.18
C PRO A 308 24.65 15.47 23.77
N ILE A 309 25.09 16.36 24.66
CA ILE A 309 24.39 17.42 25.39
C ILE A 309 23.00 17.73 24.81
N GLU A 310 21.97 17.59 25.67
CA GLU A 310 20.67 18.23 25.44
C GLU A 310 20.92 19.73 25.21
N ILE A 311 20.81 20.18 23.97
CA ILE A 311 20.66 21.61 23.71
C ILE A 311 19.28 21.96 24.28
N GLU A 312 19.28 22.75 25.35
CA GLU A 312 18.06 23.28 25.96
C GLU A 312 17.14 23.83 24.88
N ARG A 313 15.89 23.37 24.91
CA ARG A 313 14.83 23.82 24.01
C ARG A 313 14.60 25.31 24.23
N ASN A 314 14.78 26.11 23.17
CA ASN A 314 14.06 27.38 23.10
C ASN A 314 12.65 27.04 22.58
N GLU A 315 11.70 26.97 23.51
CA GLU A 315 10.30 26.63 23.24
C GLU A 315 9.63 27.59 22.24
N ASP A 316 10.22 28.78 22.02
CA ASP A 316 9.72 29.78 21.08
C ASP A 316 10.24 29.62 19.63
N SER A 317 11.34 28.88 19.40
CA SER A 317 11.86 28.65 18.03
C SER A 317 11.31 27.39 17.37
N ASP A 318 11.00 26.36 18.16
CA ASP A 318 10.61 25.04 17.65
C ASP A 318 9.15 24.99 17.19
N VAL A 319 8.28 25.86 17.74
CA VAL A 319 6.90 26.00 17.27
C VAL A 319 6.86 26.66 15.89
N ALA A 320 7.78 27.60 15.62
CA ALA A 320 7.94 28.18 14.30
C ALA A 320 8.49 27.14 13.29
N GLU A 321 9.54 26.39 13.66
CA GLU A 321 10.17 25.38 12.79
C GLU A 321 9.25 24.18 12.47
N LEU A 322 8.38 23.77 13.41
CA LEU A 322 7.34 22.76 13.17
C LEU A 322 6.16 23.31 12.37
N SER A 323 5.80 24.58 12.53
CA SER A 323 4.79 25.23 11.68
C SER A 323 5.29 25.44 10.25
N ASP A 324 6.61 25.66 10.08
CA ASP A 324 7.25 25.75 8.77
C ASP A 324 7.42 24.38 8.13
N LEU A 325 7.63 23.31 8.92
CA LEU A 325 7.49 21.92 8.46
C LEU A 325 6.04 21.59 8.11
N GLU A 326 5.01 21.99 8.87
CA GLU A 326 3.62 21.75 8.47
C GLU A 326 3.22 22.57 7.23
N LYS A 327 3.78 23.78 7.03
CA LYS A 327 3.56 24.60 5.83
C LYS A 327 4.29 24.06 4.60
N THR A 328 5.57 23.69 4.70
CA THR A 328 6.25 22.99 3.58
C THR A 328 5.67 21.61 3.28
N TYR A 329 4.96 20.98 4.24
CA TYR A 329 4.26 19.72 4.01
C TYR A 329 2.85 19.88 3.44
N MET A 330 2.37 21.12 3.29
CA MET A 330 1.08 21.44 2.64
C MET A 330 1.23 22.19 1.31
N ASP A 331 2.38 22.82 1.03
CA ASP A 331 2.51 23.77 -0.10
C ASP A 331 3.44 23.34 -1.26
N ASP A 332 3.99 22.11 -1.28
CA ASP A 332 4.91 21.66 -2.36
C ASP A 332 4.24 20.87 -3.52
N ASP A 333 2.91 20.90 -3.65
CA ASP A 333 2.19 20.27 -4.79
C ASP A 333 1.45 21.28 -5.70
N ASP A 334 1.69 22.60 -5.53
CA ASP A 334 1.25 23.66 -6.43
C ASP A 334 2.47 24.28 -7.16
N GLU A 335 3.04 23.56 -8.12
CA GLU A 335 3.67 24.21 -9.26
C GLU A 335 2.91 23.81 -10.52
N ASP A 336 2.19 24.80 -11.01
CA ASP A 336 1.45 24.85 -12.27
C ASP A 336 2.29 24.32 -13.43
N ASP A 337 1.69 23.43 -14.21
CA ASP A 337 1.97 23.36 -15.64
C ASP A 337 0.63 23.61 -16.35
N ASP A 338 0.35 24.90 -16.50
CA ASP A 338 -0.62 25.45 -17.43
C ASP A 338 -0.39 24.84 -18.82
N ASN A 339 -1.24 23.88 -19.16
CA ASN A 339 -1.51 23.60 -20.55
C ASN A 339 -3.01 23.38 -20.73
N ASP A 340 -3.69 24.52 -20.79
CA ASP A 340 -4.97 24.71 -21.46
C ASP A 340 -5.07 23.84 -22.71
N LYS A 341 -5.94 22.83 -22.67
CA LYS A 341 -6.67 22.37 -23.86
C LYS A 341 -8.14 22.23 -23.53
N GLU A 342 -8.83 23.32 -23.84
CA GLU A 342 -10.20 23.40 -24.35
C GLU A 342 -10.98 22.08 -24.32
N TRP A 343 -11.80 21.90 -23.29
CA TRP A 343 -12.99 21.07 -23.38
C TRP A 343 -14.09 21.86 -24.11
N LEU A 344 -13.92 22.06 -25.42
CA LEU A 344 -15.02 22.50 -26.29
C LEU A 344 -15.94 21.30 -26.56
N TYR A 345 -16.98 21.18 -25.73
CA TYR A 345 -18.17 20.39 -26.06
C TYR A 345 -18.86 21.04 -27.27
N SER A 346 -18.58 20.53 -28.47
CA SER A 346 -19.37 20.81 -29.66
C SER A 346 -20.74 20.13 -29.52
N SER A 347 -21.72 20.92 -29.10
CA SER A 347 -23.13 20.59 -29.27
C SER A 347 -23.57 21.01 -30.67
N SER A 348 -24.21 20.09 -31.39
CA SER A 348 -25.22 20.48 -32.38
C SER A 348 -26.33 19.44 -32.48
N PRO A 349 -27.54 19.87 -32.89
CA PRO A 349 -28.77 19.45 -32.25
C PRO A 349 -29.67 18.64 -33.18
N ASN A 350 -30.43 17.70 -32.61
CA ASN A 350 -31.83 17.44 -32.99
C ASN A 350 -32.41 16.26 -32.20
N GLN A 351 -33.41 16.46 -31.35
CA GLN A 351 -34.82 16.48 -31.77
C GLN A 351 -35.77 16.61 -30.56
N ASN A 352 -36.82 17.37 -30.83
CA ASN A 352 -37.97 17.67 -29.98
C ASN A 352 -38.61 16.46 -29.29
N GLY A 353 -39.17 16.65 -28.09
CA GLY A 353 -40.14 15.70 -27.58
C GLY A 353 -40.58 15.87 -26.12
N ASN A 354 -41.51 16.81 -25.90
CA ASN A 354 -42.52 16.80 -24.85
C ASN A 354 -42.18 17.14 -23.39
N ILE A 355 -42.73 18.30 -23.03
CA ILE A 355 -42.99 18.87 -21.72
C ILE A 355 -43.90 17.96 -20.88
N GLY A 356 -43.46 17.63 -19.67
CA GLY A 356 -44.28 17.03 -18.62
C GLY A 356 -43.94 17.61 -17.26
N LYS A 357 -44.55 18.74 -16.91
CA LYS A 357 -44.46 19.37 -15.58
C LYS A 357 -44.89 18.37 -14.50
N LYS A 358 -44.00 17.99 -13.58
CA LYS A 358 -44.39 17.42 -12.28
C LYS A 358 -43.86 18.28 -11.14
N THR A 359 -44.82 18.84 -10.43
CA THR A 359 -44.72 19.73 -9.29
C THR A 359 -44.12 19.02 -8.08
N PHE A 360 -43.16 19.70 -7.46
CA PHE A 360 -42.49 19.30 -6.22
C PHE A 360 -43.43 19.57 -5.04
N LYS A 361 -43.94 18.53 -4.37
CA LYS A 361 -44.62 18.66 -3.07
C LYS A 361 -43.67 18.19 -1.96
N ARG A 362 -43.03 19.16 -1.29
CA ARG A 362 -42.44 19.01 0.05
C ARG A 362 -43.55 18.63 1.02
N LYS A 363 -43.48 17.46 1.66
CA LYS A 363 -44.18 17.21 2.94
C LYS A 363 -43.15 17.27 4.06
N ARG A 364 -43.46 18.12 5.03
CA ARG A 364 -42.67 18.42 6.23
C ARG A 364 -43.66 18.37 7.39
N THR A 365 -43.54 17.38 8.26
CA THR A 365 -44.07 17.31 9.64
C THR A 365 -43.55 15.99 10.24
N LYS A 366 -42.67 15.96 11.26
CA LYS A 366 -42.91 16.20 12.71
C LYS A 366 -44.18 15.49 13.21
N ILE A 367 -44.04 14.41 13.97
CA ILE A 367 -43.86 14.35 15.43
C ILE A 367 -42.96 13.15 15.74
#